data_AF-A0A355A1I7-F1
#
_entry.id   AF-A0A355A1I7-F1
#
_cell.length_a   1.000
_cell.length_b   1.000
_cell.length_c   1.000
_cell.angle_alpha   90.00
_cell.angle_beta   90.00
_cell.angle_gamma   90.00
#
_symmetry.space_group_name_H-M   'P 1'
#
loop_
_entity.id
_entity.type
_entity.pdbx_description
1 polymer ?
#
loop_
_entity_poly.entity_id
_entity_poly.type
_entity_poly.pdbx_seq_one_letter_code
_entity_poly.pdbx_strand_id
1 'polypeptide(L)'
;MKKVIYYILIGIIIIIALIVFAANLTEQASKTGEQKGFANLHNINKNDTGFDESSLPSADGKKPIDNNISGRWVWEKNSEVYTFSVNIIKVDNHYMGTYFAVAESGMKIDGDVEDTPSFKIEDFDNNETVVDFETYFSGTVGKVKLRLENAKLYWEIVEEPKGEHYCPKVAVLIRFTE
;
A
#
# COMPACT_ATOMS: atom_id res chain seq x y z
N MET A 1 -33.67 30.73 21.47
CA MET A 1 -34.23 29.45 21.95
C MET A 1 -34.33 28.37 20.85
N LYS A 2 -34.92 28.62 19.68
CA LYS A 2 -35.05 27.60 18.60
C LYS A 2 -33.72 26.99 18.10
N LYS A 3 -32.64 27.79 18.02
CA LYS A 3 -31.31 27.31 17.60
C LYS A 3 -30.67 26.34 18.61
N VAL A 4 -30.87 26.56 19.91
CA VAL A 4 -30.32 25.68 20.96
C VAL A 4 -31.00 24.31 20.92
N ILE A 5 -32.33 24.28 20.73
CA ILE A 5 -33.09 23.04 20.57
C ILE A 5 -32.65 22.28 19.30
N TYR A 6 -32.36 23.01 18.21
CA TYR A 6 -31.86 22.41 16.97
C TYR A 6 -30.50 21.70 17.15
N TYR A 7 -29.55 22.32 17.86
CA TYR A 7 -28.25 21.70 18.14
C TYR A 7 -28.36 20.49 19.07
N ILE A 8 -29.28 20.52 20.05
CA ILE A 8 -29.56 19.36 20.91
C ILE A 8 -30.10 18.19 20.09
N LEU A 9 -31.03 18.44 19.16
CA LEU A 9 -31.58 17.40 18.29
C LEU A 9 -30.55 16.80 17.35
N ILE A 10 -29.67 17.62 16.75
CA ILE A 10 -28.55 17.12 15.94
C ILE A 10 -27.60 16.26 16.78
N GLY A 11 -27.26 16.72 17.99
CA GLY A 11 -26.40 15.97 18.90
C GLY A 11 -26.97 14.59 19.24
N ILE A 12 -28.27 14.49 19.51
CA ILE A 12 -28.96 13.22 19.79
C ILE A 12 -28.91 12.29 18.56
N ILE A 13 -29.15 12.81 17.35
CA ILE A 13 -29.09 12.02 16.12
C ILE A 13 -27.68 11.45 15.88
N ILE A 14 -26.63 12.27 16.11
CA ILE A 14 -25.23 11.82 15.98
C ILE A 14 -24.91 10.73 17.00
N ILE A 15 -25.35 10.87 18.25
CA ILE A 15 -25.12 9.86 19.30
C ILE A 15 -25.81 8.54 18.93
N ILE A 16 -27.06 8.58 18.44
CA ILE A 16 -27.77 7.36 18.01
C ILE A 16 -27.04 6.70 16.84
N ALA A 17 -26.58 7.47 15.86
CA ALA A 17 -25.82 6.94 14.71
C ALA A 17 -24.51 6.25 15.16
N LEU A 18 -23.79 6.83 16.13
CA LEU A 18 -22.58 6.24 16.70
C LEU A 18 -22.86 4.92 17.45
N ILE A 19 -23.97 4.84 18.20
CA ILE A 19 -24.39 3.61 18.89
C ILE A 19 -24.71 2.51 17.89
N VAL A 20 -25.47 2.82 16.83
CA VAL A 20 -25.79 1.85 15.77
C VAL A 20 -24.54 1.37 15.04
N PHE A 21 -23.61 2.28 14.74
CA PHE A 21 -22.34 1.94 14.10
C PHE A 21 -21.48 1.02 14.98
N ALA A 22 -21.35 1.31 16.28
CA ALA A 22 -20.61 0.48 17.22
C ALA A 22 -21.23 -0.92 17.39
N ALA A 23 -22.55 -1.03 17.39
CA ALA A 23 -23.25 -2.32 17.43
C ALA A 23 -22.96 -3.17 16.18
N ASN A 24 -22.93 -2.55 15.00
CA ASN A 24 -22.62 -3.24 13.74
C ASN A 24 -21.16 -3.76 13.72
N LEU A 25 -20.20 -2.99 14.25
CA LEU A 25 -18.80 -3.43 14.38
C LEU A 25 -18.67 -4.65 15.32
N THR A 26 -19.46 -4.68 16.40
CA THR A 26 -19.45 -5.79 17.36
C THR A 26 -20.01 -7.08 16.74
N GLU A 27 -21.01 -6.97 15.85
CA GLU A 27 -21.56 -8.14 15.16
C GLU A 27 -20.56 -8.76 14.18
N GLN A 28 -19.79 -7.93 13.46
CA GLN A 28 -18.76 -8.39 12.52
C GLN A 28 -17.61 -9.12 13.23
N ALA A 29 -17.23 -8.66 14.42
CA ALA A 29 -16.17 -9.30 15.21
C ALA A 29 -16.55 -10.70 15.73
N SER A 30 -17.84 -11.01 15.89
CA SER A 30 -18.26 -12.34 16.36
C SER A 30 -18.30 -13.41 15.26
N LYS A 31 -18.35 -13.01 13.97
CA LYS A 31 -18.50 -13.94 12.83
C LYS A 31 -17.17 -14.46 12.26
N THR A 32 -16.02 -14.05 12.81
CA THR A 32 -14.68 -14.45 12.33
C THR A 32 -13.97 -15.44 13.27
N GLY A 33 -14.73 -16.11 14.15
CA GLY A 33 -14.22 -17.00 15.19
C GLY A 33 -14.56 -18.47 14.99
N GLU A 34 -14.56 -19.02 13.78
CA GLU A 34 -14.60 -20.48 13.61
C GLU A 34 -14.19 -20.88 12.19
N GLN A 35 -13.01 -21.51 12.07
CA GLN A 35 -12.69 -22.64 11.19
C GLN A 35 -11.18 -22.75 11.03
N LYS A 36 -10.57 -23.78 11.61
CA LYS A 36 -9.73 -24.76 10.90
C LYS A 36 -9.78 -26.09 11.65
N GLY A 37 -10.68 -26.96 11.19
CA GLY A 37 -10.67 -28.37 11.54
C GLY A 37 -9.41 -29.04 10.99
N PHE A 38 -8.76 -29.82 11.83
CA PHE A 38 -7.70 -30.75 11.43
C PHE A 38 -8.35 -31.92 10.68
N ALA A 39 -8.18 -31.95 9.36
CA ALA A 39 -8.48 -33.14 8.57
C ALA A 39 -7.29 -34.10 8.64
N ASN A 40 -7.53 -35.28 9.21
CA ASN A 40 -6.65 -36.44 9.17
C ASN A 40 -6.37 -36.85 7.72
N LEU A 41 -5.09 -37.00 7.36
CA LEU A 41 -4.66 -37.71 6.15
C LEU A 41 -4.04 -39.05 6.56
N HIS A 42 -4.81 -40.13 6.41
CA HIS A 42 -4.31 -41.49 6.30
C HIS A 42 -5.16 -42.23 5.27
N ASN A 43 -4.71 -42.26 4.02
CA ASN A 43 -4.74 -43.46 3.18
C ASN A 43 -4.03 -43.18 1.85
N ILE A 44 -2.85 -43.79 1.69
CA ILE A 44 -2.18 -43.92 0.40
C ILE A 44 -2.73 -45.19 -0.24
N ASN A 45 -3.51 -45.06 -1.31
CA ASN A 45 -3.75 -46.17 -2.23
C ASN A 45 -2.79 -46.02 -3.42
N LYS A 46 -1.89 -46.99 -3.56
CA LYS A 46 -1.01 -47.10 -4.72
C LYS A 46 -1.81 -47.70 -5.88
N ASN A 47 -1.45 -47.28 -7.10
CA ASN A 47 -1.88 -47.78 -8.41
C ASN A 47 -2.90 -46.86 -9.11
N ASP A 48 -2.39 -45.86 -9.84
CA ASP A 48 -2.65 -45.83 -11.28
C ASP A 48 -1.56 -45.03 -12.00
N THR A 49 -1.05 -45.59 -13.09
CA THR A 49 0.10 -45.13 -13.86
C THR A 49 -0.37 -44.27 -15.03
N GLY A 50 -0.07 -42.97 -14.96
CA GLY A 50 -0.22 -42.02 -16.07
C GLY A 50 0.69 -40.82 -15.83
N PHE A 51 1.98 -40.98 -16.11
CA PHE A 51 2.94 -39.88 -16.06
C PHE A 51 2.74 -38.99 -17.30
N ASP A 52 2.05 -37.87 -17.11
CA ASP A 52 2.11 -36.72 -18.00
C ASP A 52 3.31 -35.85 -17.58
N GLU A 53 4.36 -35.87 -18.39
CA GLU A 53 5.65 -35.19 -18.15
C GLU A 53 5.55 -33.65 -18.20
N SER A 54 4.37 -33.08 -18.45
CA SER A 54 4.15 -31.62 -18.51
C SER A 54 3.88 -30.94 -17.17
N SER A 55 3.91 -31.68 -16.06
CA SER A 55 3.58 -31.19 -14.72
C SER A 55 4.71 -31.30 -13.69
N LEU A 56 5.97 -31.30 -14.14
CA LEU A 56 7.11 -31.23 -13.24
C LEU A 56 7.22 -29.82 -12.62
N PRO A 57 7.06 -29.66 -11.29
CA PRO A 57 7.40 -28.40 -10.64
C PRO A 57 8.92 -28.20 -10.74
N SER A 58 9.31 -27.06 -11.29
CA SER A 58 10.68 -26.56 -11.29
C SER A 58 11.28 -26.72 -9.89
N ALA A 59 12.40 -27.43 -9.82
CA ALA A 59 13.15 -27.65 -8.59
C ALA A 59 13.86 -26.35 -8.18
N ASP A 60 13.07 -25.42 -7.63
CA ASP A 60 13.56 -24.38 -6.73
C ASP A 60 12.37 -23.98 -5.86
N GLY A 61 12.42 -24.34 -4.58
CA GLY A 61 11.40 -24.02 -3.57
C GLY A 61 11.30 -22.52 -3.24
N LYS A 62 11.61 -21.65 -4.21
CA LYS A 62 11.40 -20.22 -4.10
C LYS A 62 9.89 -19.99 -4.22
N LYS A 63 9.26 -19.66 -3.09
CA LYS A 63 7.92 -19.07 -3.07
C LYS A 63 7.84 -18.07 -4.24
N PRO A 64 6.80 -18.13 -5.10
CA PRO A 64 6.65 -17.16 -6.18
C PRO A 64 6.84 -15.77 -5.57
N ILE A 65 7.81 -15.03 -6.10
CA ILE A 65 7.99 -13.65 -5.67
C ILE A 65 6.71 -12.95 -6.11
N ASP A 66 5.93 -12.50 -5.12
CA ASP A 66 4.78 -11.68 -5.39
C ASP A 66 5.31 -10.33 -5.88
N ASN A 67 5.44 -10.21 -7.20
CA ASN A 67 5.91 -9.00 -7.87
C ASN A 67 4.83 -7.89 -7.85
N ASN A 68 3.73 -8.07 -7.11
CA ASN A 68 2.71 -7.06 -6.97
C ASN A 68 3.20 -5.90 -6.09
N ILE A 69 3.76 -4.90 -6.74
CA ILE A 69 4.18 -3.64 -6.12
C ILE A 69 2.99 -2.75 -5.67
N SER A 70 1.76 -3.05 -6.12
CA SER A 70 0.58 -2.25 -5.75
C SER A 70 0.35 -2.25 -4.24
N GLY A 71 -0.09 -1.12 -3.71
CA GLY A 71 -0.43 -0.93 -2.32
C GLY A 71 0.06 0.42 -1.79
N ARG A 72 -0.29 0.67 -0.53
CA ARG A 72 0.23 1.81 0.23
C ARG A 72 1.51 1.39 0.96
N TRP A 73 2.53 2.19 0.81
CA TRP A 73 3.86 1.98 1.38
C TRP A 73 4.20 3.17 2.27
N VAL A 74 4.67 2.91 3.48
CA VAL A 74 5.02 3.95 4.46
C VAL A 74 6.47 3.82 4.86
N TRP A 75 7.15 4.94 5.01
CA TRP A 75 8.57 4.95 5.34
C TRP A 75 8.81 4.45 6.76
N GLU A 76 9.79 3.55 6.93
CA GLU A 76 10.17 2.98 8.23
C GLU A 76 10.64 4.03 9.24
N LYS A 77 11.04 5.22 8.76
CA LYS A 77 11.55 6.33 9.59
C LYS A 77 10.55 7.48 9.74
N ASN A 78 9.26 7.25 9.47
CA ASN A 78 8.22 8.23 9.76
C ASN A 78 8.32 8.70 11.21
N SER A 79 8.12 10.00 11.41
CA SER A 79 8.20 10.70 12.69
C SER A 79 7.22 11.88 12.70
N GLU A 80 7.11 12.57 13.85
CA GLU A 80 6.32 13.81 13.95
C GLU A 80 6.87 14.96 13.09
N VAL A 81 8.14 14.89 12.69
CA VAL A 81 8.81 15.97 11.92
C VAL A 81 8.82 15.67 10.43
N TYR A 82 9.05 14.40 10.07
CA TYR A 82 9.16 13.95 8.69
C TYR A 82 8.33 12.69 8.46
N THR A 83 7.49 12.71 7.44
CA THR A 83 6.81 11.51 6.95
C THR A 83 6.95 11.36 5.45
N PHE A 84 6.96 10.12 4.99
CA PHE A 84 6.98 9.79 3.58
C PHE A 84 6.15 8.53 3.33
N SER A 85 5.37 8.56 2.25
CA SER A 85 4.60 7.41 1.79
C SER A 85 4.51 7.40 0.27
N VAL A 86 4.29 6.21 -0.28
CA VAL A 86 4.07 5.98 -1.70
C VAL A 86 2.85 5.08 -1.85
N ASN A 87 1.86 5.52 -2.61
CA ASN A 87 0.74 4.71 -3.04
C ASN A 87 0.96 4.27 -4.49
N ILE A 88 0.78 2.98 -4.77
CA ILE A 88 0.94 2.42 -6.13
C ILE A 88 -0.32 1.64 -6.46
N ILE A 89 -0.94 1.97 -7.58
CA ILE A 89 -2.12 1.28 -8.09
C ILE A 89 -1.80 0.69 -9.47
N LYS A 90 -2.35 -0.50 -9.74
CA LYS A 90 -2.30 -1.09 -11.07
C LYS A 90 -3.45 -0.53 -11.91
N VAL A 91 -3.14 -0.02 -13.09
CA VAL A 91 -4.10 0.49 -14.07
C VAL A 91 -3.82 -0.23 -15.39
N ASP A 92 -4.73 -1.12 -15.79
CA ASP A 92 -4.55 -2.01 -16.94
C ASP A 92 -3.22 -2.78 -16.86
N ASN A 93 -2.32 -2.50 -17.81
CA ASN A 93 -1.01 -3.14 -17.94
C ASN A 93 0.16 -2.33 -17.36
N HIS A 94 -0.11 -1.22 -16.68
CA HIS A 94 0.92 -0.39 -16.07
C HIS A 94 0.58 -0.08 -14.59
N TYR A 95 1.50 0.58 -13.89
CA TYR A 95 1.23 1.11 -12.56
C TYR A 95 1.30 2.64 -12.57
N MET A 96 0.47 3.25 -11.74
CA MET A 96 0.54 4.66 -11.40
C MET A 96 0.90 4.79 -9.94
N GLY A 97 1.76 5.75 -9.62
CA GLY A 97 2.16 5.99 -8.24
C GLY A 97 2.16 7.45 -7.84
N THR A 98 1.78 7.67 -6.59
CA THR A 98 1.64 8.96 -5.93
C THR A 98 2.50 8.89 -4.69
N TYR A 99 3.44 9.82 -4.53
CA TYR A 99 4.14 9.97 -3.26
C TYR A 99 3.53 11.10 -2.43
N PHE A 100 3.73 11.04 -1.12
CA PHE A 100 3.36 12.11 -0.22
C PHE A 100 4.45 12.27 0.82
N ALA A 101 5.06 13.46 0.88
CA ALA A 101 6.08 13.81 1.85
C ALA A 101 5.63 14.99 2.71
N VAL A 102 5.83 14.87 4.02
CA VAL A 102 5.65 15.96 4.98
C VAL A 102 6.99 16.21 5.66
N ALA A 103 7.38 17.47 5.75
CA ALA A 103 8.59 17.91 6.41
C ALA A 103 8.29 19.06 7.37
N GLU A 104 9.26 19.33 8.26
CA GLU A 104 9.21 20.44 9.21
C GLU A 104 7.92 20.45 10.04
N SER A 105 7.52 19.29 10.56
CA SER A 105 6.33 19.15 11.40
C SER A 105 5.04 19.65 10.74
N GLY A 106 4.91 19.45 9.43
CA GLY A 106 3.73 19.84 8.66
C GLY A 106 3.82 21.20 8.00
N MET A 107 4.90 21.96 8.23
CA MET A 107 5.08 23.27 7.58
C MET A 107 5.36 23.16 6.09
N LYS A 108 5.86 22.01 5.64
CA LYS A 108 6.19 21.71 4.24
C LYS A 108 5.50 20.41 3.84
N ILE A 109 4.70 20.49 2.78
CA ILE A 109 3.98 19.34 2.21
C ILE A 109 4.33 19.28 0.73
N ASP A 110 4.85 18.13 0.32
CA ASP A 110 5.17 17.78 -1.05
C ASP A 110 4.35 16.54 -1.40
N GLY A 111 3.10 16.81 -1.76
CA GLY A 111 2.06 15.82 -2.02
C GLY A 111 0.82 16.54 -2.54
N ASP A 112 -0.03 15.80 -3.24
CA ASP A 112 -1.30 16.30 -3.74
C ASP A 112 -2.47 15.69 -2.95
N VAL A 113 -3.49 16.50 -2.67
CA VAL A 113 -4.73 16.06 -2.00
C VAL A 113 -5.70 15.40 -2.99
N GLU A 114 -5.54 15.63 -4.29
CA GLU A 114 -6.34 15.00 -5.34
C GLU A 114 -5.75 13.65 -5.80
N ASP A 115 -4.66 13.19 -5.17
CA ASP A 115 -3.94 11.95 -5.50
C ASP A 115 -3.48 11.88 -6.97
N THR A 116 -3.20 13.01 -7.62
CA THR A 116 -2.67 13.05 -8.99
C THR A 116 -1.38 12.23 -9.08
N PRO A 117 -1.22 11.28 -10.02
CA PRO A 117 -0.03 10.45 -10.10
C PRO A 117 1.25 11.26 -10.31
N SER A 118 2.26 11.02 -9.48
CA SER A 118 3.62 11.59 -9.62
C SER A 118 4.50 10.82 -10.60
N PHE A 119 4.25 9.53 -10.82
CA PHE A 119 5.05 8.69 -11.71
C PHE A 119 4.22 7.55 -12.31
N LYS A 120 4.74 7.01 -13.42
CA LYS A 120 4.17 5.86 -14.15
C LYS A 120 5.24 4.78 -14.32
N ILE A 121 4.86 3.52 -14.08
CA ILE A 121 5.70 2.34 -14.31
C ILE A 121 5.09 1.53 -15.45
N GLU A 122 5.73 1.51 -16.62
CA GLU A 122 5.26 0.71 -17.76
C GLU A 122 5.56 -0.79 -17.57
N ASP A 123 6.68 -1.10 -16.92
CA ASP A 123 7.18 -2.47 -16.74
C ASP A 123 7.88 -2.59 -15.37
N PHE A 124 7.61 -3.70 -14.67
CA PHE A 124 8.18 -4.04 -13.37
C PHE A 124 8.66 -5.51 -13.31
N ASP A 125 9.15 -6.06 -14.42
CA ASP A 125 9.41 -7.50 -14.58
C ASP A 125 10.58 -8.07 -13.75
N ASN A 126 11.43 -7.22 -13.16
CA ASN A 126 12.58 -7.65 -12.33
C ASN A 126 12.53 -7.14 -10.89
N ASN A 127 11.36 -6.75 -10.41
CA ASN A 127 11.20 -6.09 -9.10
C ASN A 127 12.04 -4.80 -8.96
N GLU A 128 12.44 -4.20 -10.06
CA GLU A 128 13.23 -2.98 -10.10
C GLU A 128 12.88 -2.22 -11.37
N THR A 129 12.77 -0.90 -11.26
CA THR A 129 12.57 0.00 -12.39
C THR A 129 13.12 1.39 -12.06
N VAL A 130 13.45 2.18 -13.09
CA VAL A 130 13.77 3.60 -12.95
C VAL A 130 12.74 4.38 -13.75
N VAL A 131 12.08 5.32 -13.09
CA VAL A 131 11.01 6.12 -13.68
C VAL A 131 11.26 7.61 -13.43
N ASP A 132 10.70 8.43 -14.31
CA ASP A 132 10.55 9.85 -14.03
C ASP A 132 9.48 10.03 -12.95
N PHE A 133 9.72 10.96 -12.04
CA PHE A 133 8.71 11.41 -11.10
C PHE A 133 8.66 12.94 -11.08
N GLU A 134 7.46 13.49 -10.98
CA GLU A 134 7.24 14.93 -10.82
C GLU A 134 7.04 15.26 -9.34
N THR A 135 7.74 16.30 -8.88
CA THR A 135 7.59 16.79 -7.51
C THR A 135 6.33 17.66 -7.38
N TYR A 136 5.54 17.49 -6.33
CA TYR A 136 4.35 18.33 -6.13
C TYR A 136 4.72 19.74 -5.65
N PHE A 137 5.80 19.87 -4.88
CA PHE A 137 6.19 21.16 -4.31
C PHE A 137 6.69 22.17 -5.37
N SER A 138 7.54 21.72 -6.30
CA SER A 138 8.12 22.60 -7.33
C SER A 138 7.69 22.29 -8.76
N GLY A 139 6.94 21.23 -9.02
CA GLY A 139 6.55 20.81 -10.38
C GLY A 139 7.73 20.41 -11.26
N THR A 140 8.86 20.02 -10.67
CA THR A 140 10.07 19.64 -11.40
C THR A 140 10.23 18.13 -11.46
N VAL A 141 10.83 17.64 -12.53
CA VAL A 141 11.04 16.21 -12.75
C VAL A 141 12.41 15.78 -12.22
N GLY A 142 12.43 14.64 -11.53
CA GLY A 142 13.63 13.87 -11.22
C GLY A 142 13.48 12.41 -11.69
N LYS A 143 14.47 11.58 -11.39
CA LYS A 143 14.40 10.12 -11.62
C LYS A 143 14.51 9.37 -10.32
N VAL A 144 13.62 8.40 -10.13
CA VAL A 144 13.62 7.52 -8.97
C VAL A 144 13.76 6.08 -9.41
N LYS A 145 14.61 5.36 -8.70
CA LYS A 145 14.72 3.92 -8.73
C LYS A 145 13.79 3.32 -7.69
N LEU A 146 12.86 2.48 -8.14
CA LEU A 146 11.95 1.71 -7.31
C LEU A 146 12.38 0.25 -7.34
N ARG A 147 12.48 -0.38 -6.16
CA ARG A 147 12.89 -1.78 -6.06
C ARG A 147 12.11 -2.50 -4.97
N LEU A 148 11.52 -3.64 -5.30
CA LEU A 148 10.77 -4.48 -4.37
C LEU A 148 11.64 -5.66 -3.93
N GLU A 149 12.07 -5.66 -2.67
CA GLU A 149 12.92 -6.74 -2.14
C GLU A 149 12.50 -7.06 -0.71
N ASN A 150 12.39 -8.35 -0.37
CA ASN A 150 12.05 -8.80 0.99
C ASN A 150 10.76 -8.15 1.54
N ALA A 151 9.75 -8.00 0.67
CA ALA A 151 8.48 -7.34 0.97
C ALA A 151 8.59 -5.86 1.39
N LYS A 152 9.70 -5.19 1.06
CA LYS A 152 9.90 -3.75 1.22
C LYS A 152 10.06 -3.07 -0.12
N LEU A 153 9.51 -1.87 -0.23
CA LEU A 153 9.73 -1.00 -1.37
C LEU A 153 10.92 -0.08 -1.05
N TYR A 154 11.91 -0.07 -1.90
CA TYR A 154 13.04 0.84 -1.84
C TYR A 154 12.80 1.98 -2.83
N TRP A 155 12.95 3.20 -2.35
CA TRP A 155 12.91 4.43 -3.09
C TRP A 155 14.31 5.04 -3.08
N GLU A 156 14.87 5.35 -4.24
CA GLU A 156 16.19 5.98 -4.37
C GLU A 156 16.17 7.01 -5.51
N ILE A 157 16.38 8.28 -5.21
CA ILE A 157 16.52 9.33 -6.22
C ILE A 157 17.89 9.15 -6.91
N VAL A 158 17.86 8.85 -8.21
CA VAL A 158 19.05 8.67 -9.05
C VAL A 158 19.36 9.92 -9.88
N GLU A 159 18.36 10.77 -10.12
CA GLU A 159 18.53 12.11 -10.69
C GLU A 159 17.69 13.10 -9.88
N GLU A 160 18.34 14.07 -9.25
CA GLU A 160 17.69 15.07 -8.38
C GLU A 160 16.79 16.02 -9.19
N PRO A 161 15.56 16.29 -8.72
CA PRO A 161 14.77 17.40 -9.25
C PRO A 161 15.51 18.72 -9.07
N LYS A 162 15.43 19.62 -10.05
CA LYS A 162 16.12 20.92 -9.99
C LYS A 162 15.48 21.92 -9.00
N GLY A 163 14.30 21.61 -8.47
CA GLY A 163 13.53 22.46 -7.54
C GLY A 163 13.53 21.95 -6.10
N GLU A 164 12.95 22.76 -5.21
CA GLU A 164 12.69 22.39 -3.82
C GLU A 164 11.71 21.22 -3.76
N HIS A 165 12.10 20.16 -3.07
CA HIS A 165 11.30 18.94 -2.90
C HIS A 165 11.57 18.35 -1.52
N TYR A 166 10.64 17.54 -1.04
CA TYR A 166 10.68 16.99 0.32
C TYR A 166 10.58 15.46 0.35
N CYS A 167 10.45 14.81 -0.81
CA CYS A 167 10.69 13.37 -0.88
C CYS A 167 12.15 13.05 -0.49
N PRO A 168 12.37 11.95 0.26
CA PRO A 168 13.70 11.59 0.71
C PRO A 168 14.55 11.08 -0.46
N LYS A 169 15.85 11.39 -0.44
CA LYS A 169 16.82 10.83 -1.40
C LYS A 169 16.82 9.30 -1.38
N VAL A 170 16.70 8.69 -0.21
CA VAL A 170 16.58 7.24 -0.02
C VAL A 170 15.53 6.94 1.05
N ALA A 171 14.61 6.02 0.76
CA ALA A 171 13.65 5.49 1.72
C ALA A 171 13.47 3.98 1.57
N VAL A 172 13.30 3.33 2.73
CA VAL A 172 12.87 1.94 2.82
C VAL A 172 11.45 1.97 3.36
N LEU A 173 10.50 1.49 2.56
CA LEU A 173 9.09 1.54 2.87
C LEU A 173 8.56 0.14 3.16
N ILE A 174 7.73 0.06 4.20
CA ILE A 174 6.96 -1.13 4.55
C ILE A 174 5.54 -0.98 4.02
N ARG A 175 4.93 -2.11 3.65
CA ARG A 175 3.54 -2.13 3.23
C ARG A 175 2.64 -1.76 4.40
N PHE A 176 1.79 -0.77 4.21
CA PHE A 176 0.77 -0.39 5.19
C PHE A 176 -0.35 -1.43 5.15
N THR A 177 -0.63 -2.04 6.30
CA THR A 177 -1.74 -2.97 6.52
C THR A 177 -2.67 -2.34 7.57
N GLU A 178 -3.93 -2.14 7.21
CA GLU A 178 -4.98 -1.69 8.14
C GLU A 178 -5.38 -2.78 9.14
#